data_AF-A0A346XU04-F1
#
_entry.id   AF-A0A346XU04-F1
#
_cell.length_a   1.000
_cell.length_b   1.000
_cell.length_c   1.000
_cell.angle_alpha   90.00
_cell.angle_beta   90.00
_cell.angle_gamma   90.00
#
_symmetry.space_group_name_H-M   'P 1'
#
loop_
_entity.id
_entity.type
_entity.pdbx_description
1 polymer ?
#
loop_
_entity_poly.entity_id
_entity_poly.type
_entity_poly.pdbx_seq_one_letter_code
_entity_poly.pdbx_strand_id
1 'polypeptide(L)'
;MPPFAVRSTSDHLATDQLDAWCTLFEGCTRINALVPRQHATALGVIQRLRLVPDESMEAVIDDGTGRLRVVWTGSDPLNGLELGRGLRVEGTVSLDGGQKLMRNPTWCVVRDPYACAEKEREKERAARTDKGVSARR
;
A
#
# COMPACT_ATOMS: atom_id res chain seq x y z
N MET A 1 -3.99 24.99 -19.18
CA MET A 1 -3.12 23.87 -18.76
C MET A 1 -3.90 23.05 -17.72
N PRO A 2 -4.54 21.94 -18.09
CA PRO A 2 -5.30 21.14 -17.14
C PRO A 2 -4.33 20.28 -16.29
N PRO A 3 -4.60 20.04 -15.00
CA PRO A 3 -3.82 19.10 -14.21
C PRO A 3 -4.17 17.68 -14.67
N PHE A 4 -3.12 16.91 -14.92
CA PHE A 4 -3.11 15.49 -15.23
C PHE A 4 -3.93 14.68 -14.22
N ALA A 5 -4.93 13.94 -14.70
CA ALA A 5 -5.40 12.71 -14.06
C ALA A 5 -6.14 11.89 -15.12
N VAL A 6 -5.37 11.17 -15.95
CA VAL A 6 -5.92 10.02 -16.66
C VAL A 6 -6.19 8.97 -15.58
N ARG A 7 -7.42 8.94 -15.07
CA ARG A 7 -7.96 7.74 -14.42
C ARG A 7 -8.35 6.80 -15.54
N SER A 8 -7.50 5.81 -15.82
CA SER A 8 -7.86 4.73 -16.72
C SER A 8 -8.94 3.89 -16.04
N THR A 9 -9.95 3.47 -16.79
CA THR A 9 -11.12 2.71 -16.34
C THR A 9 -10.78 1.41 -15.59
N SER A 10 -9.54 0.91 -15.72
CA SER A 10 -8.99 -0.22 -14.96
C SER A 10 -8.73 0.06 -13.47
N ASP A 11 -8.62 1.32 -13.04
CA ASP A 11 -8.34 1.69 -11.64
C ASP A 11 -9.53 1.49 -10.69
N HIS A 12 -10.76 1.50 -11.23
CA HIS A 12 -11.97 1.35 -10.41
C HIS A 12 -12.15 -0.08 -9.87
N LEU A 13 -11.81 -1.10 -10.65
CA LEU A 13 -11.83 -2.50 -10.17
C LEU A 13 -10.83 -2.76 -9.05
N ALA A 14 -9.70 -2.06 -9.04
CA ALA A 14 -8.70 -2.18 -7.98
C ALA A 14 -9.17 -1.55 -6.66
N THR A 15 -10.00 -0.49 -6.74
CA THR A 15 -10.49 0.23 -5.55
C THR A 15 -11.44 -0.64 -4.72
N ASP A 16 -12.41 -1.30 -5.36
CA ASP A 16 -13.37 -2.18 -4.68
C ASP A 16 -12.70 -3.42 -4.07
N GLN A 17 -11.64 -3.93 -4.71
CA GLN A 17 -10.85 -5.05 -4.18
C GLN A 17 -10.05 -4.65 -2.94
N LEU A 18 -9.49 -3.44 -2.91
CA LEU A 18 -8.79 -2.91 -1.72
C LEU A 18 -9.78 -2.70 -0.58
N ASP A 19 -10.96 -2.17 -0.88
CA ASP A 19 -12.01 -1.97 0.12
C ASP A 19 -12.41 -3.30 0.78
N ALA A 20 -12.66 -4.34 -0.03
CA ALA A 20 -12.98 -5.68 0.46
C ALA A 20 -11.82 -6.30 1.25
N TRP A 21 -10.57 -6.20 0.76
CA TRP A 21 -9.39 -6.72 1.46
C TRP A 21 -9.23 -6.09 2.84
N CYS A 22 -9.46 -4.79 2.98
CA CYS A 22 -9.35 -4.12 4.27
C CYS A 22 -10.35 -4.64 5.32
N THR A 23 -11.52 -5.14 4.91
CA THR A 23 -12.50 -5.74 5.85
C THR A 23 -11.99 -7.01 6.53
N LEU A 24 -10.95 -7.64 6.00
CA LEU A 24 -10.34 -8.84 6.58
C LEU A 24 -9.53 -8.55 7.86
N PHE A 25 -9.33 -7.28 8.20
CA PHE A 25 -8.49 -6.85 9.32
C PHE A 25 -9.30 -6.04 10.33
N GLU A 26 -9.39 -6.57 11.55
CA GLU A 26 -10.10 -5.92 12.65
C GLU A 26 -9.27 -4.81 13.30
N GLY A 27 -9.97 -3.87 13.94
CA GLY A 27 -9.37 -2.75 14.68
C GLY A 27 -8.74 -1.66 13.79
N CYS A 28 -9.01 -1.68 12.48
CA CYS A 28 -8.56 -0.66 11.54
C CYS A 28 -9.68 0.31 11.20
N THR A 29 -9.38 1.61 11.23
CA THR A 29 -10.26 2.69 10.76
C THR A 29 -9.99 2.96 9.29
N ARG A 30 -11.06 3.08 8.49
CA ARG A 30 -10.96 3.45 7.07
C ARG A 30 -10.29 4.80 6.90
N ILE A 31 -9.46 4.94 5.86
CA ILE A 31 -8.65 6.14 5.66
C ILE A 31 -9.56 7.37 5.46
N ASN A 32 -10.69 7.23 4.76
CA ASN A 32 -11.64 8.34 4.60
C ASN A 32 -12.27 8.80 5.94
N ALA A 33 -12.43 7.91 6.91
CA ALA A 33 -13.03 8.14 8.21
C ALA A 33 -12.03 8.62 9.28
N LEU A 34 -10.72 8.61 8.99
CA LEU A 34 -9.72 9.14 9.91
C LEU A 34 -9.97 10.61 10.25
N VAL A 35 -9.95 10.91 11.54
CA VAL A 35 -10.18 12.25 12.08
C VAL A 35 -8.84 12.87 12.50
N PRO A 36 -8.52 14.10 12.05
CA PRO A 36 -7.32 14.80 12.50
C PRO A 36 -7.23 14.95 14.03
N ARG A 37 -6.01 14.91 14.55
CA ARG A 37 -5.67 14.99 15.99
C ARG A 37 -6.22 13.84 16.84
N GLN A 38 -6.58 12.72 16.23
CA GLN A 38 -6.99 11.50 16.93
C GLN A 38 -5.99 10.38 16.70
N HIS A 39 -5.81 9.54 17.72
CA HIS A 39 -5.07 8.30 17.60
C HIS A 39 -5.93 7.27 16.89
N ALA A 40 -5.38 6.63 15.86
CA ALA A 40 -6.10 5.63 15.08
C ALA A 40 -5.13 4.61 14.49
N THR A 41 -5.67 3.43 14.21
CA THR A 41 -4.99 2.41 13.41
C THR A 41 -5.60 2.42 12.02
N ALA A 42 -4.78 2.49 10.99
CA ALA A 42 -5.19 2.47 9.59
C ALA A 42 -4.50 1.32 8.85
N LEU A 43 -5.11 0.87 7.77
CA LEU A 43 -4.61 -0.18 6.91
C LEU A 43 -4.71 0.27 5.46
N GLY A 44 -3.72 -0.05 4.64
CA GLY A 44 -3.78 0.18 3.20
C GLY A 44 -2.64 -0.51 2.47
N VAL A 45 -2.65 -0.43 1.15
CA VAL A 45 -1.56 -0.91 0.29
C VAL A 45 -0.59 0.22 -0.01
N ILE A 46 0.70 -0.06 0.04
CA ILE A 46 1.76 0.91 -0.30
C ILE A 46 1.73 1.20 -1.80
N GLN A 47 1.27 2.40 -2.16
CA GLN A 47 1.20 2.88 -3.55
C GLN A 47 2.44 3.68 -3.97
N ARG A 48 3.10 4.30 -3.00
CA ARG A 48 4.31 5.08 -3.22
C ARG A 48 5.23 4.91 -2.03
N LEU A 49 6.52 4.80 -2.31
CA LEU A 49 7.58 4.82 -1.33
C LEU A 49 8.65 5.81 -1.79
N ARG A 50 9.10 6.67 -0.89
CA ARG A 50 10.19 7.62 -1.10
C ARG A 50 11.15 7.51 0.07
N LEU A 51 12.38 7.14 -0.22
CA LEU A 51 13.47 7.19 0.73
C LEU A 51 14.25 8.50 0.52
N VAL A 52 14.38 9.30 1.56
CA VAL A 52 15.31 10.42 1.60
C VAL A 52 16.47 9.99 2.49
N PRO A 53 17.66 9.71 1.93
CA PRO A 53 18.83 9.33 2.71
C PRO A 53 19.06 10.32 3.87
N ASP A 54 19.35 9.79 5.06
CA ASP A 54 19.68 10.52 6.29
C ASP A 54 18.60 11.46 6.89
N GLU A 55 17.43 11.58 6.26
CA GLU A 55 16.36 12.47 6.73
C GLU A 55 15.09 11.70 7.13
N SER A 56 14.50 10.96 6.19
CA SER A 56 13.19 10.34 6.39
C SER A 56 12.80 9.34 5.30
N MET A 57 11.90 8.41 5.66
CA MET A 57 11.19 7.58 4.70
C MET A 57 9.72 7.95 4.68
N GLU A 58 9.16 8.09 3.48
CA GLU A 58 7.75 8.39 3.25
C GLU A 58 7.08 7.25 2.48
N ALA A 59 5.93 6.83 2.96
CA ALA A 59 5.01 5.96 2.24
C ALA A 59 3.66 6.67 2.00
N VAL A 60 2.99 6.31 0.92
CA VAL A 60 1.57 6.62 0.72
C VAL A 60 0.83 5.31 0.62
N ILE A 61 -0.14 5.11 1.51
CA ILE A 61 -1.03 3.94 1.49
C ILE A 61 -2.42 4.32 1.02
N ASP A 62 -3.09 3.36 0.38
CA ASP A 62 -4.46 3.48 -0.14
C ASP A 62 -5.28 2.24 0.25
N ASP A 63 -6.49 2.45 0.75
CA ASP A 63 -7.40 1.41 1.24
C ASP A 63 -8.67 1.28 0.38
N GLY A 64 -8.68 1.93 -0.79
CA GLY A 64 -9.85 2.07 -1.65
C GLY A 64 -10.79 3.21 -1.26
N THR A 65 -10.77 3.64 0.01
CA THR A 65 -11.61 4.74 0.50
C THR A 65 -10.88 6.08 0.51
N GLY A 66 -9.56 6.07 0.65
CA GLY A 66 -8.74 7.27 0.63
C GLY A 66 -7.24 6.97 0.71
N ARG A 67 -6.45 8.04 0.82
CA ARG A 67 -4.99 7.98 0.92
C ARG A 67 -4.48 8.54 2.24
N LEU A 68 -3.51 7.85 2.82
CA LEU A 68 -2.81 8.27 4.02
C LEU A 68 -1.32 8.35 3.71
N ARG A 69 -0.73 9.51 3.97
CA ARG A 69 0.72 9.69 3.93
C ARG A 69 1.29 9.26 5.27
N VAL A 70 2.41 8.56 5.25
CA VAL A 70 3.09 8.10 6.45
C VAL A 70 4.55 8.47 6.33
N VAL A 71 5.07 9.15 7.34
CA VAL A 71 6.46 9.63 7.36
C VAL A 71 7.14 9.13 8.61
N TRP A 72 8.25 8.43 8.43
CA TRP A 72 9.16 8.05 9.50
C TRP A 72 10.44 8.87 9.37
N THR A 73 10.81 9.59 10.42
CA THR A 73 12.05 10.35 10.53
C THR A 73 13.06 9.57 11.35
N GLY A 74 14.32 9.52 10.94
CA GLY A 74 15.40 8.84 11.66
C GLY A 74 16.02 7.69 10.87
N SER A 75 16.98 7.01 11.50
CA SER A 75 17.92 6.08 10.85
C SER A 75 17.56 4.60 11.00
N ASP A 76 16.39 4.27 11.54
CA ASP A 76 16.02 2.87 11.72
C ASP A 76 15.69 2.26 10.35
N PRO A 77 16.36 1.17 9.93
CA PRO A 77 16.11 0.58 8.63
C PRO A 77 14.70 -0.03 8.63
N LEU A 78 13.79 0.62 7.92
CA LEU A 78 12.39 0.22 7.76
C LEU A 78 12.26 -0.91 6.72
N ASN A 79 12.97 -2.01 6.99
CA ASN A 79 13.12 -3.16 6.13
C ASN A 79 11.77 -3.85 5.89
N GLY A 80 11.44 -4.15 4.63
CA GLY A 80 10.21 -4.86 4.25
C GLY A 80 9.04 -3.95 3.83
N LEU A 81 9.21 -2.62 3.85
CA LEU A 81 8.29 -1.71 3.17
C LEU A 81 8.55 -1.74 1.66
N GLU A 82 7.69 -2.43 0.93
CA GLU A 82 7.75 -2.59 -0.53
C GLU A 82 6.45 -2.11 -1.19
N LEU A 83 6.54 -1.63 -2.43
CA LEU A 83 5.35 -1.25 -3.20
C LEU A 83 4.42 -2.46 -3.37
N GLY A 84 3.11 -2.23 -3.30
CA GLY A 84 2.09 -3.27 -3.43
C GLY A 84 1.85 -4.10 -2.17
N ARG A 85 2.68 -3.96 -1.12
CA ARG A 85 2.47 -4.63 0.17
C ARG A 85 1.33 -4.00 0.97
N GLY A 86 0.64 -4.84 1.74
CA GLY A 86 -0.28 -4.38 2.76
C GLY A 86 0.46 -3.88 3.99
N LEU A 87 0.07 -2.71 4.48
CA LEU A 87 0.70 -2.03 5.62
C LEU A 87 -0.35 -1.59 6.63
N ARG A 88 -0.19 -2.03 7.88
CA ARG A 88 -0.94 -1.53 9.04
C ARG A 88 -0.09 -0.50 9.76
N VAL A 89 -0.66 0.67 10.04
CA VAL A 89 -0.01 1.76 10.77
C VAL A 89 -0.89 2.23 11.91
N GLU A 90 -0.28 2.61 13.02
CA GLU A 90 -0.99 3.12 14.19
C GLU A 90 -0.28 4.34 14.75
N GLY A 91 -1.05 5.41 14.95
CA GLY A 91 -0.51 6.67 15.44
C GLY A 91 -1.51 7.80 15.39
N THR A 92 -1.00 9.02 15.58
CA THR A 92 -1.84 10.23 15.58
C THR A 92 -2.01 10.77 14.18
N VAL A 93 -3.26 10.91 13.75
CA VAL A 93 -3.63 11.50 12.46
C VAL A 93 -3.38 13.01 12.49
N SER A 94 -2.70 13.52 11.50
CA SER A 94 -2.45 14.94 11.25
C SER A 94 -2.91 15.32 9.84
N LEU A 95 -2.91 16.62 9.54
CA LEU A 95 -3.11 17.13 8.19
C LEU A 95 -1.88 17.89 7.74
N ASP A 96 -1.47 17.67 6.50
CA ASP A 96 -0.44 18.44 5.82
C ASP A 96 -0.91 18.79 4.40
N GLY A 97 -1.07 20.08 4.10
CA GLY A 97 -1.64 20.54 2.82
C GLY A 97 -3.01 19.94 2.48
N GLY A 98 -3.82 19.61 3.50
CA GLY A 98 -5.12 18.94 3.34
C GLY A 98 -5.06 17.43 3.16
N GLN A 99 -3.87 16.82 3.13
CA GLN A 99 -3.69 15.37 3.10
C GLN A 99 -3.54 14.81 4.51
N LYS A 100 -4.16 13.64 4.77
CA LYS A 100 -3.98 12.92 6.02
C LYS A 100 -2.55 12.40 6.12
N LEU A 101 -1.95 12.58 7.30
CA LEU A 101 -0.57 12.24 7.58
C LEU A 101 -0.46 11.56 8.94
N MET A 102 0.32 10.49 9.05
CA MET A 102 0.86 10.01 10.33
C MET A 102 2.36 10.20 10.35
N ARG A 103 2.90 10.80 11.42
CA ARG A 103 4.33 10.96 11.64
C ARG A 103 4.80 9.95 12.69
N ASN A 104 5.87 9.23 12.38
CA ASN A 104 6.46 8.19 13.19
C ASN A 104 5.44 7.20 13.80
N PRO A 105 4.44 6.71 13.05
CA PRO A 105 3.55 5.70 13.59
C PRO A 105 4.28 4.37 13.80
N THR A 106 3.74 3.54 14.67
CA THR A 106 4.10 2.12 14.70
C THR A 106 3.55 1.45 13.44
N TRP A 107 4.19 0.38 12.99
CA TRP A 107 3.82 -0.25 11.74
C TRP A 107 4.14 -1.75 11.72
N CYS A 108 3.40 -2.48 10.90
CA CYS A 108 3.72 -3.86 10.54
C CYS A 108 3.21 -4.20 9.12
N VAL A 109 3.97 -5.02 8.41
CA VAL A 109 3.54 -5.57 7.12
C VAL A 109 2.49 -6.65 7.36
N VAL A 110 1.45 -6.66 6.54
CA VAL A 110 0.40 -7.68 6.55
C VAL A 110 0.33 -8.40 5.21
N ARG A 111 -0.52 -9.44 5.12
CA ARG A 111 -0.77 -10.14 3.86
C ARG A 111 -1.27 -9.16 2.80
N ASP A 112 -0.53 -9.04 1.71
CA ASP A 112 -0.90 -8.17 0.61
C ASP A 112 -2.16 -8.67 -0.15
N PRO A 113 -2.96 -7.77 -0.75
CA PRO A 113 -4.20 -8.15 -1.43
C PRO A 113 -3.96 -8.94 -2.73
N TYR A 114 -2.75 -8.84 -3.31
CA TYR A 114 -2.43 -9.43 -4.61
C TYR A 114 -1.69 -10.77 -4.49
N ALA A 115 -1.40 -11.26 -3.28
CA ALA A 115 -0.62 -12.46 -3.03
C ALA A 115 -1.22 -13.72 -3.68
N CYS A 116 -2.53 -13.74 -3.91
CA CYS A 116 -3.18 -14.81 -4.68
C CYS A 116 -2.87 -14.72 -6.18
N ALA A 117 -2.78 -13.51 -6.75
CA ALA A 117 -2.59 -13.30 -8.19
C ALA A 117 -1.13 -13.52 -8.64
N GLU A 118 -0.13 -13.22 -7.81
CA GLU A 118 1.28 -13.45 -8.17
C GLU A 118 1.65 -14.94 -8.18
N LYS A 119 1.14 -15.73 -7.22
CA LYS A 119 1.37 -17.18 -7.19
C LYS A 119 0.81 -17.90 -8.42
N GLU A 120 -0.26 -17.38 -9.01
CA GLU A 120 -0.82 -17.90 -10.26
C GLU A 120 0.02 -17.49 -11.47
N ARG A 121 0.47 -16.23 -11.55
CA ARG A 121 1.36 -15.75 -12.64
C ARG A 121 2.74 -16.40 -12.61
N GLU A 122 3.28 -16.68 -11.44
CA GLU A 122 4.57 -17.38 -11.29
C GLU A 122 4.44 -18.87 -11.66
N LYS A 123 3.36 -19.53 -11.24
CA LYS A 123 3.01 -20.88 -11.71
C LYS A 123 2.83 -20.92 -13.23
N GLU A 124 2.20 -19.91 -13.82
CA GLU A 124 1.97 -19.82 -15.26
C GLU A 124 3.28 -19.53 -16.04
N ARG A 125 4.16 -18.67 -15.51
CA ARG A 125 5.52 -18.45 -16.07
C ARG A 125 6.40 -19.70 -15.95
N ALA A 126 6.32 -20.43 -14.83
CA ALA A 126 7.00 -21.70 -14.65
C ALA A 126 6.47 -22.77 -15.64
N ALA A 127 5.15 -22.87 -15.81
CA ALA A 127 4.52 -23.78 -16.76
C ALA A 127 4.84 -23.45 -18.23
N ARG A 128 5.06 -22.17 -18.56
CA ARG A 128 5.46 -21.73 -19.91
C ARG A 128 6.93 -22.04 -20.22
N THR A 129 7.79 -22.08 -19.19
CA THR A 129 9.23 -22.38 -19.34
C THR A 129 9.46 -23.87 -19.60
N ASP A 130 8.64 -24.74 -19.01
CA ASP A 130 8.73 -26.21 -19.18
C ASP A 130 8.29 -26.69 -20.58
N LYS A 131 7.29 -26.01 -21.19
CA LYS A 131 6.84 -26.32 -22.56
C LYS A 131 7.82 -25.91 -23.67
N GLY A 132 8.86 -25.11 -23.36
CA GLY A 132 9.87 -24.67 -24.33
C GLY A 132 11.06 -25.62 -24.47
N VAL A 133 11.30 -26.50 -23.49
CA VAL A 133 12.47 -27.40 -23.48
C VAL A 133 12.19 -28.73 -24.22
N SER A 134 10.93 -29.13 -24.35
CA SER A 134 10.54 -30.37 -25.02
C SER A 134 10.50 -30.31 -26.57
N ALA A 135 10.75 -29.15 -27.19
CA ALA A 135 10.65 -28.97 -28.65
C ALA A 135 12.01 -28.93 -29.39
N ARG A 136 13.12 -29.27 -28.71
CA ARG A 136 14.43 -29.49 -29.35
C ARG A 136 14.96 -30.89 -29.01
N ARG A 137 14.39 -31.91 -29.64
CA ARG A 137 15.02 -33.22 -29.84
C ARG A 137 14.63 -33.76 -31.20
#